data_AF-A0A9N8QWT1-F1
#
_entry.id   AF-A0A9N8QWT1-F1
#
_cell.length_a   1.000
_cell.length_b   1.000
_cell.length_c   1.000
_cell.angle_alpha   90.00
_cell.angle_beta   90.00
_cell.angle_gamma   90.00
#
_symmetry.space_group_name_H-M   'P 1'
#
loop_
_entity.id
_entity.type
_entity.pdbx_description
1 polymer ?
#
loop_
_entity_poly.entity_id
_entity_poly.type
_entity_poly.pdbx_seq_one_letter_code
_entity_poly.pdbx_strand_id
1 'polypeptide(L)' 'MEDDPYVPFGPGHPEYLQARALALSVAAIRKGRGKKNPDDYPIGSAGWAEVDEDFARDVLRALGGHPDNHDRA' A
#
# COMPACT_ATOMS: atom_id res chain seq x y z
N MET A 1 26.30 15.33 5.64
CA MET A 1 25.15 14.54 5.15
C MET A 1 25.29 14.62 3.64
N GLU A 2 25.68 13.53 3.00
CA GLU A 2 25.62 13.46 1.54
C GLU A 2 24.14 13.52 1.16
N ASP A 3 23.78 14.44 0.28
CA ASP A 3 22.44 14.48 -0.30
C ASP A 3 22.28 13.19 -1.11
N ASP A 4 21.49 12.26 -0.57
CA ASP A 4 21.15 11.01 -1.26
C ASP A 4 20.47 11.41 -2.58
N PRO A 5 21.00 11.01 -3.75
CA PRO A 5 20.45 11.46 -5.01
C PRO A 5 18.98 11.09 -5.10
N TYR A 6 18.11 12.06 -5.40
CA TYR A 6 16.69 11.80 -5.56
C TYR A 6 16.48 10.78 -6.69
N VAL A 7 16.07 9.57 -6.32
CA VAL A 7 15.66 8.52 -7.25
C VAL A 7 14.13 8.50 -7.28
N PRO A 8 13.47 8.73 -8.43
CA PRO A 8 12.03 8.56 -8.53
C PRO A 8 11.61 7.14 -8.15
N PHE A 9 10.51 7.00 -7.41
CA PHE A 9 9.98 5.69 -7.08
C PHE A 9 9.52 4.96 -8.35
N GLY A 10 10.12 3.79 -8.62
CA GLY A 10 9.92 3.03 -9.84
C GLY A 10 10.93 1.89 -9.94
N PRO A 11 10.97 1.12 -11.05
CA PRO A 11 11.83 -0.06 -11.17
C PRO A 11 13.33 0.13 -10.88
N GLY A 12 13.84 1.36 -10.96
CA GLY A 12 15.23 1.70 -10.60
C GLY A 12 15.45 2.06 -9.12
N HIS A 13 14.39 2.18 -8.32
CA HIS A 13 14.48 2.48 -6.89
C HIS A 13 14.76 1.18 -6.10
N PRO A 14 15.72 1.18 -5.15
CA PRO A 14 16.15 -0.05 -4.46
C PRO A 14 15.00 -0.82 -3.77
N GLU A 15 14.03 -0.10 -3.24
CA GLU A 15 12.88 -0.60 -2.48
C GLU A 15 11.67 -0.92 -3.36
N TYR A 16 11.68 -0.56 -4.65
CA TYR A 16 10.50 -0.70 -5.51
C TYR A 16 10.00 -2.14 -5.61
N LEU A 17 10.91 -3.10 -5.80
CA LEU A 17 10.54 -4.51 -5.89
C LEU A 17 9.97 -5.03 -4.57
N GLN A 18 10.49 -4.56 -3.44
CA GLN A 18 10.00 -4.96 -2.12
C GLN A 18 8.60 -4.40 -1.86
N ALA A 19 8.39 -3.11 -2.12
CA ALA A 19 7.09 -2.47 -2.00
C ALA A 19 6.05 -3.11 -2.95
N ARG A 20 6.45 -3.41 -4.20
CA ARG A 20 5.58 -4.09 -5.17
C ARG A 20 5.23 -5.51 -4.72
N ALA A 21 6.19 -6.27 -4.20
CA ALA A 21 5.94 -7.62 -3.68
C ALA A 21 4.98 -7.59 -2.48
N LEU A 22 5.13 -6.61 -1.58
CA LEU A 22 4.23 -6.42 -0.45
C LEU A 22 2.80 -6.10 -0.93
N ALA A 23 2.65 -5.12 -1.83
CA ALA A 23 1.35 -4.74 -2.38
C ALA A 23 0.64 -5.94 -3.06
N LEU A 24 1.37 -6.72 -3.86
CA LEU A 24 0.83 -7.94 -4.49
C LEU A 24 0.40 -9.00 -3.47
N SER A 25 1.18 -9.17 -2.40
CA SER A 25 0.86 -10.12 -1.33
C SER A 25 -0.43 -9.71 -0.59
N VAL A 26 -0.56 -8.42 -0.25
CA VAL A 26 -1.78 -7.88 0.35
C VAL A 26 -2.98 -8.06 -0.57
N ALA A 27 -2.85 -7.74 -1.85
CA ALA A 27 -3.91 -7.89 -2.84
C ALA A 27 -4.39 -9.36 -2.96
N ALA A 28 -3.45 -10.31 -2.94
CA ALA A 28 -3.76 -11.73 -2.97
C ALA A 28 -4.54 -12.18 -1.71
N ILE A 29 -4.13 -11.73 -0.53
CA ILE A 29 -4.83 -12.03 0.74
C ILE A 29 -6.24 -11.44 0.72
N ARG A 30 -6.41 -10.18 0.30
CA ARG A 30 -7.71 -9.53 0.18
C ARG A 30 -8.64 -10.30 -0.74
N LYS A 31 -8.15 -10.71 -1.91
CA LYS A 31 -8.90 -11.53 -2.86
C LYS A 31 -9.32 -12.87 -2.25
N GLY A 32 -8.42 -13.54 -1.53
CA GLY A 32 -8.73 -14.79 -0.81
C GLY A 32 -9.80 -14.64 0.27
N ARG A 33 -9.97 -13.42 0.81
CA ARG A 33 -11.02 -13.07 1.79
C ARG A 33 -12.31 -12.54 1.14
N GLY A 34 -12.39 -12.51 -0.19
CA GLY A 34 -13.53 -11.93 -0.91
C GLY A 34 -13.59 -10.40 -0.88
N LYS A 35 -12.53 -9.73 -0.40
CA LYS A 35 -12.42 -8.27 -0.44
C LYS A 35 -12.01 -7.80 -1.85
N LYS A 36 -12.45 -6.60 -2.21
CA LYS A 36 -12.04 -5.92 -3.44
C LYS A 36 -10.69 -5.22 -3.28
N ASN A 37 -9.97 -5.06 -4.39
CA ASN A 37 -8.74 -4.30 -4.50
C ASN A 37 -8.97 -3.00 -5.29
N PRO A 38 -8.09 -1.99 -5.16
CA PRO A 38 -8.24 -0.74 -5.90
C PRO A 38 -8.34 -0.94 -7.42
N ASP A 39 -7.58 -1.89 -7.96
CA ASP A 39 -7.59 -2.27 -9.38
C ASP A 39 -8.93 -2.85 -9.88
N ASP A 40 -9.85 -3.22 -8.98
CA ASP A 40 -11.20 -3.67 -9.34
C ASP A 40 -12.15 -2.50 -9.69
N TYR A 41 -11.70 -1.26 -9.51
CA TYR A 41 -12.49 -0.04 -9.73
C TYR A 41 -11.81 0.90 -10.73
N PRO A 42 -12.59 1.68 -11.51
CA PRO A 42 -12.03 2.79 -12.27
C PRO A 42 -11.37 3.80 -11.33
N ILE A 43 -10.12 4.16 -11.63
CA ILE A 43 -9.36 5.18 -10.89
C ILE A 43 -10.17 6.48 -10.82
N GLY A 44 -10.26 7.07 -9.63
CA GLY A 44 -10.97 8.33 -9.39
C GLY A 44 -12.49 8.18 -9.22
N SER A 45 -13.04 6.96 -9.29
CA SER A 45 -14.42 6.70 -8.86
C SER A 45 -14.55 6.77 -7.33
N ALA A 46 -15.74 7.08 -6.83
CA ALA A 46 -16.00 7.10 -5.39
C ALA A 46 -15.70 5.74 -4.71
N GLY A 47 -16.00 4.62 -5.38
CA GLY A 47 -15.70 3.28 -4.88
C GLY A 47 -14.21 2.93 -4.89
N TRP A 48 -13.41 3.59 -5.74
CA TRP A 48 -11.96 3.41 -5.75
C TRP A 48 -11.33 4.01 -4.48
N ALA A 49 -11.71 5.22 -4.08
CA ALA A 49 -11.12 5.91 -2.94
C ALA A 49 -11.32 5.15 -1.61
N GLU A 50 -12.53 4.63 -1.37
CA GLU A 50 -12.83 3.84 -0.16
C GLU A 50 -12.00 2.55 -0.10
N VAL A 51 -11.88 1.86 -1.24
CA VAL A 51 -11.14 0.60 -1.34
C VAL A 51 -9.63 0.82 -1.28
N ASP A 52 -9.14 1.93 -1.81
CA ASP A 52 -7.74 2.36 -1.71
C ASP A 52 -7.34 2.63 -0.26
N GLU A 53 -8.17 3.32 0.51
CA GLU A 53 -7.91 3.56 1.93
C GLU A 53 -7.93 2.26 2.76
N ASP A 54 -8.87 1.34 2.51
CA ASP A 54 -8.89 0.03 3.17
C ASP A 54 -7.68 -0.84 2.76
N PHE A 55 -7.22 -0.73 1.51
CA PHE A 55 -6.01 -1.39 1.03
C PHE A 55 -4.76 -0.83 1.73
N ALA A 56 -4.64 0.50 1.84
CA ALA A 56 -3.54 1.16 2.54
C ALA A 56 -3.46 0.75 4.02
N ARG A 57 -4.61 0.63 4.70
CA ARG A 57 -4.67 0.10 6.07
C ARG A 57 -4.18 -1.34 6.19
N ASP A 58 -4.50 -2.20 5.22
CA ASP A 58 -3.97 -3.57 5.18
C ASP A 58 -2.44 -3.59 4.96
N VAL A 59 -1.91 -2.70 4.12
CA VAL A 59 -0.45 -2.54 3.91
C VAL A 59 0.24 -2.08 5.19
N LEU A 60 -0.30 -1.07 5.88
CA LEU A 60 0.24 -0.60 7.17
C LEU A 60 0.26 -1.72 8.21
N ARG A 61 -0.81 -2.51 8.29
CA ARG A 61 -0.89 -3.67 9.17
C ARG A 61 0.15 -4.74 8.82
N ALA A 62 0.40 -4.99 7.53
CA ALA A 62 1.42 -5.94 7.09
C ALA A 62 2.84 -5.50 7.44
N LEU A 63 3.09 -4.19 7.51
CA LEU A 63 4.35 -3.61 7.98
C LEU A 63 4.49 -3.63 9.53
N GLY A 64 3.49 -4.15 10.25
CA GLY A 64 3.48 -4.18 11.71
C GLY A 64 2.98 -2.89 12.36
N GLY A 65 2.48 -1.94 11.57
CA GLY A 65 1.83 -0.73 12.09
C GLY A 65 0.43 -1.02 12.62
N HIS A 66 0.04 -0.37 13.72
CA HIS A 66 -1.37 -0.31 14.11
C HIS A 66 -2.00 0.92 13.42
N PRO A 67 -3.14 0.77 12.71
CA PRO A 67 -3.82 1.91 12.09
C PRO A 67 -4.33 2.97 13.09
N ASP A 68 -4.24 2.68 14.40
CA ASP A 68 -4.74 3.52 15.50
C ASP A 68 -3.60 4.16 16.33
N ASN A 69 -2.34 4.09 15.86
CA ASN A 69 -1.20 4.72 16.53
C ASN A 69 -1.16 6.25 16.31
N HIS A 70 -2.28 6.93 16.52
CA HIS A 70 -2.34 8.39 16.56
C HIS A 70 -2.21 8.96 17.99
N ASP A 71 -2.24 8.15 19.05
CA ASP A 71 -2.09 8.64 20.42
C ASP A 71 -1.30 7.65 21.29
N ARG A 72 -0.03 8.00 21.59
CA ARG A 72 0.66 7.84 22.88
C ARG A 72 2.12 8.32 22.72
N ALA A 73 2.28 9.64 22.82
CA ALA A 73 3.51 10.28 23.29
C ALA A 73 3.13 11.17 24.47
#